data_AF-A0A7C2JPG0-F1
#
_entry.id   AF-A0A7C2JPG0-F1
#
_cell.length_a   1.000
_cell.length_b   1.000
_cell.length_c   1.000
_cell.angle_alpha   90.00
_cell.angle_beta   90.00
_cell.angle_gamma   90.00
#
_symmetry.space_group_name_H-M   'P 1'
#
loop_
_entity.id
_entity.type
_entity.pdbx_description
1 polymer ?
#
loop_
_entity_poly.entity_id
_entity_poly.type
_entity_poly.pdbx_seq_one_letter_code
_entity_poly.pdbx_strand_id
1 'polypeptide(L)'
;MSATSPTTLPPSFSPLCTTQKLGQSFASICAVGFVAFALDNAFVLLARKKVLCLSQNFPAAQKGMVHEDMALTERKPHSSTAIQSVAKGNLSELYLSLQGEGLWVGIPMVFVRTTGCHRRCKYCDTEYALVAERKARLWLRWRTGDPDLVVDNPIPLSQVVAWVTQAADGLTDWVTFTGGEPLLQADFLAMLAKALKEQGFRILLETEGGLPEALRKVLPFVDAIAADIKLPSTTGEPLNWQATETFLSLLAQSGKEACAKIVITPDIDEGEFLLAVTMLAQLSSQHRKAFSPIPLILQPVTPARFVTEPPSLALLLRLLASARSQLPDVRIVPQVHKFVNLA
;
A
#
# COMPACT_ATOMS: atom_id res chain seq x y z
N MET A 1 -40.37 -57.93 8.07
CA MET A 1 -39.70 -58.75 9.10
C MET A 1 -38.50 -59.47 8.46
N SER A 2 -37.30 -58.95 8.68
CA SER A 2 -35.96 -59.57 8.51
C SER A 2 -34.94 -58.44 8.81
N ALA A 3 -33.94 -58.51 9.71
CA ALA A 3 -32.78 -59.41 9.79
C ALA A 3 -31.89 -59.32 8.51
N THR A 4 -30.61 -58.96 8.47
CA THR A 4 -29.56 -58.56 9.46
C THR A 4 -28.80 -57.31 8.91
N SER A 5 -27.66 -56.76 9.37
CA SER A 5 -26.67 -56.99 10.46
C SER A 5 -25.85 -55.68 10.69
N PRO A 6 -25.13 -55.45 11.80
CA PRO A 6 -24.46 -54.18 12.10
C PRO A 6 -23.02 -54.07 11.57
N THR A 7 -22.61 -52.87 11.13
CA THR A 7 -21.22 -52.55 10.73
C THR A 7 -20.43 -51.92 11.88
N THR A 8 -19.23 -52.43 12.12
CA THR A 8 -18.32 -51.99 13.20
C THR A 8 -17.49 -50.76 12.83
N LEU A 9 -17.38 -49.80 13.75
CA LEU A 9 -16.45 -48.66 13.67
C LEU A 9 -15.05 -49.03 14.20
N PRO A 10 -13.95 -48.58 13.57
CA PRO A 10 -12.59 -48.70 14.12
C PRO A 10 -12.31 -47.59 15.17
N PRO A 11 -11.32 -47.79 16.07
CA PRO A 11 -11.14 -46.96 17.25
C PRO A 11 -10.40 -45.63 17.00
N SER A 12 -10.62 -44.71 17.94
CA SER A 12 -10.01 -43.38 18.03
C SER A 12 -8.47 -43.39 18.16
N PHE A 13 -7.79 -42.55 17.38
CA PHE A 13 -6.42 -42.15 17.65
C PHE A 13 -6.36 -40.85 18.45
N SER A 14 -5.70 -40.87 19.60
CA SER A 14 -5.32 -39.70 20.37
C SER A 14 -3.79 -39.57 20.38
N PRO A 15 -3.21 -38.42 19.98
CA PRO A 15 -1.78 -38.20 20.16
C PRO A 15 -1.51 -37.78 21.61
N LEU A 16 -0.91 -38.69 22.39
CA LEU A 16 -0.38 -38.37 23.72
C LEU A 16 0.80 -37.41 23.59
N CYS A 17 0.74 -36.31 24.34
CA CYS A 17 1.86 -35.39 24.50
C CYS A 17 2.91 -36.01 25.44
N THR A 18 4.08 -36.36 24.91
CA THR A 18 5.25 -36.79 25.71
C THR A 18 6.42 -35.84 25.51
N THR A 19 6.62 -34.97 26.50
CA THR A 19 7.85 -34.17 26.62
C THR A 19 9.04 -35.08 26.93
N GLN A 20 10.05 -35.12 26.06
CA GLN A 20 11.32 -35.80 26.36
C GLN A 20 12.48 -34.81 26.39
N LYS A 21 12.94 -34.49 27.60
CA LYS A 21 14.25 -33.87 27.81
C LYS A 21 15.32 -34.93 27.50
N LEU A 22 16.31 -34.60 26.69
CA LEU A 22 17.55 -35.37 26.58
C LEU A 22 18.73 -34.45 26.86
N GLY A 23 19.47 -34.79 27.91
CA GLY A 23 20.67 -34.08 28.33
C GLY A 23 21.93 -34.73 27.75
N GLN A 24 22.83 -33.86 27.29
CA GLN A 24 24.30 -33.94 27.28
C GLN A 24 25.06 -35.29 27.21
N SER A 25 26.09 -35.22 26.36
CA SER A 25 27.39 -35.91 26.45
C SER A 25 27.48 -37.35 25.93
N PHE A 26 28.23 -37.52 24.84
CA PHE A 26 29.52 -38.21 24.87
C PHE A 26 30.43 -37.70 23.72
N ALA A 27 31.75 -37.77 23.90
CA ALA A 27 32.74 -37.17 23.00
C ALA A 27 33.67 -38.20 22.34
N SER A 28 34.06 -37.95 21.09
CA SER A 28 35.27 -38.41 20.38
C SER A 28 35.27 -37.70 19.02
N ILE A 29 36.09 -36.68 18.75
CA ILE A 29 37.55 -36.74 18.49
C ILE A 29 37.90 -37.67 17.32
N CYS A 30 38.09 -37.07 16.14
CA CYS A 30 39.23 -37.39 15.27
C CYS A 30 39.62 -36.14 14.46
N ALA A 31 40.91 -35.85 14.37
CA ALA A 31 41.50 -34.75 13.60
C ALA A 31 41.65 -35.17 12.10
N VAL A 32 42.10 -34.38 11.12
CA VAL A 32 43.11 -33.30 11.06
C VAL A 32 42.81 -32.38 9.87
N GLY A 33 43.14 -31.09 9.97
CA GLY A 33 43.16 -30.16 8.81
C GLY A 33 43.21 -28.69 9.22
N PHE A 34 44.40 -28.16 9.57
CA PHE A 34 44.54 -26.86 10.25
C PHE A 34 45.67 -25.99 9.65
N VAL A 35 45.31 -24.83 9.07
CA VAL A 35 46.11 -23.59 8.86
C VAL A 35 45.04 -22.48 8.61
N ALA A 36 44.58 -21.60 9.52
CA ALA A 36 45.24 -20.65 10.46
C ALA A 36 46.00 -19.53 9.70
N PHE A 37 45.83 -18.20 9.85
CA PHE A 37 45.21 -17.24 10.80
C PHE A 37 44.67 -16.03 9.95
N ALA A 38 43.99 -14.94 10.39
CA ALA A 38 43.94 -14.23 11.68
C ALA A 38 42.78 -13.18 11.75
N LEU A 39 42.27 -12.93 12.98
CA LEU A 39 41.83 -11.62 13.58
C LEU A 39 40.70 -10.79 12.88
N ASP A 40 39.79 -10.07 13.56
CA ASP A 40 39.63 -9.76 15.01
C ASP A 40 38.17 -9.34 15.38
N ASN A 41 37.80 -9.53 16.66
CA ASN A 41 36.76 -8.87 17.49
C ASN A 41 35.37 -8.45 16.90
N ALA A 42 34.24 -9.05 17.30
CA ALA A 42 33.56 -9.05 18.62
C ALA A 42 32.84 -7.73 19.01
N PHE A 43 31.50 -7.74 18.95
CA PHE A 43 30.61 -6.68 19.46
C PHE A 43 29.96 -7.15 20.77
N VAL A 44 30.08 -6.36 21.85
CA VAL A 44 29.52 -6.66 23.18
C VAL A 44 28.52 -5.57 23.58
N LEU A 45 27.40 -5.98 24.20
CA LEU A 45 26.32 -5.12 24.67
C LEU A 45 26.68 -4.31 25.94
N LEU A 46 25.83 -3.32 26.23
CA LEU A 46 25.60 -2.60 27.51
C LEU A 46 26.53 -1.43 27.89
N ALA A 47 25.93 -0.23 28.01
CA ALA A 47 25.65 0.43 29.31
C ALA A 47 25.63 1.98 29.19
N ARG A 48 24.60 2.58 29.81
CA ARG A 48 24.40 4.03 29.97
C ARG A 48 25.60 4.71 30.69
N LYS A 49 25.99 5.92 30.27
CA LYS A 49 26.49 6.94 31.22
C LYS A 49 26.38 8.39 30.70
N LYS A 50 26.12 9.28 31.66
CA LYS A 50 25.97 10.74 31.57
C LYS A 50 27.15 11.41 30.83
N VAL A 51 26.86 12.40 29.99
CA VAL A 51 27.85 13.40 29.56
C VAL A 51 27.96 14.48 30.65
N LEU A 52 29.16 14.70 31.16
CA LEU A 52 29.48 15.82 32.05
C LEU A 52 29.86 17.03 31.21
N CYS A 53 29.38 18.21 31.58
CA CYS A 53 29.83 19.47 30.98
C CYS A 53 31.17 19.86 31.60
N LEU A 54 32.20 20.10 30.77
CA LEU A 54 33.50 20.61 31.20
C LEU A 54 33.68 22.05 30.71
N SER A 55 33.78 22.97 31.66
CA SER A 55 34.14 24.36 31.44
C SER A 55 35.66 24.52 31.40
N GLN A 56 36.15 25.28 30.43
CA GLN A 56 37.49 25.87 30.45
C GLN A 56 37.40 27.33 30.01
N ASN A 57 38.32 28.16 30.50
CA ASN A 57 38.09 29.60 30.66
C ASN A 57 39.36 30.41 30.32
N PHE A 58 39.17 31.60 29.74
CA PHE A 58 40.16 32.69 29.51
C PHE A 58 41.24 32.50 28.42
N PRO A 59 41.86 33.61 27.91
CA PRO A 59 41.67 35.03 28.22
C PRO A 59 41.24 35.93 27.03
N ALA A 60 40.94 37.20 27.33
CA ALA A 60 40.48 38.21 26.38
C ALA A 60 41.60 39.01 25.70
N ALA A 61 41.30 39.59 24.53
CA ALA A 61 42.07 40.68 23.91
C ALA A 61 41.12 41.72 23.27
N GLN A 62 41.38 43.01 23.50
CA GLN A 62 40.60 44.12 22.96
C GLN A 62 41.13 44.58 21.59
N LYS A 63 40.24 45.03 20.69
CA LYS A 63 40.26 46.38 20.05
C LYS A 63 39.25 46.53 18.91
N GLY A 64 38.63 47.71 18.81
CA GLY A 64 38.19 48.29 17.52
C GLY A 64 36.68 48.28 17.20
N MET A 65 36.05 49.44 17.38
CA MET A 65 35.23 50.16 16.37
C MET A 65 35.18 49.53 14.95
N VAL A 66 34.06 49.48 14.21
CA VAL A 66 32.80 50.26 14.22
C VAL A 66 31.67 49.34 13.71
N HIS A 67 30.41 49.52 14.11
CA HIS A 67 29.27 48.98 13.37
C HIS A 67 28.09 49.96 13.30
N GLU A 68 27.66 50.23 12.07
CA GLU A 68 26.45 50.98 11.73
C GLU A 68 25.18 50.17 12.02
N ASP A 69 24.04 50.88 12.13
CA ASP A 69 22.73 50.30 12.34
C ASP A 69 22.33 49.32 11.22
N MET A 70 22.34 48.03 11.51
CA MET A 70 21.60 47.03 10.74
C MET A 70 20.32 46.64 11.48
N ALA A 71 19.20 47.20 11.02
CA ALA A 71 17.88 46.89 11.50
C ALA A 71 17.61 45.36 11.45
N LEU A 72 17.13 44.81 12.56
CA LEU A 72 16.59 43.45 12.64
C LEU A 72 15.35 43.36 11.75
N THR A 73 15.56 42.97 10.50
CA THR A 73 14.48 42.59 9.59
C THR A 73 14.00 41.20 9.96
N GLU A 74 12.88 41.16 10.69
CA GLU A 74 12.17 39.92 10.98
C GLU A 74 11.90 39.15 9.68
N ARG A 75 12.51 37.96 9.55
CA ARG A 75 12.19 37.06 8.44
C ARG A 75 10.77 36.54 8.65
N LYS A 76 9.82 37.13 7.92
CA LYS A 76 8.46 36.59 7.82
C LYS A 76 8.53 35.10 7.46
N PRO A 77 7.78 34.21 8.15
CA PRO A 77 7.77 32.79 7.82
C PRO A 77 7.27 32.61 6.39
N HIS A 78 7.95 31.76 5.61
CA HIS A 78 7.55 31.45 4.24
C HIS A 78 6.14 30.85 4.21
N SER A 79 5.32 31.29 3.25
CA SER A 79 3.87 31.10 3.23
C SER A 79 3.37 29.66 3.02
N SER A 80 4.26 28.68 2.84
CA SER A 80 3.88 27.28 2.60
C SER A 80 3.27 26.59 3.82
N THR A 81 3.83 26.83 5.02
CA THR A 81 3.44 26.10 6.25
C THR A 81 2.03 26.46 6.71
N ALA A 82 1.61 27.72 6.52
CA ALA A 82 0.26 28.18 6.87
C ALA A 82 -0.81 27.58 5.95
N ILE A 83 -0.52 27.38 4.66
CA ILE A 83 -1.48 26.80 3.71
C ILE A 83 -1.65 25.28 3.97
N GLN A 84 -0.56 24.58 4.34
CA GLN A 84 -0.60 23.16 4.71
C GLN A 84 -1.49 22.87 5.94
N SER A 85 -1.64 23.81 6.89
CA SER A 85 -2.44 23.57 8.11
C SER A 85 -3.96 23.71 7.92
N VAL A 86 -4.41 24.33 6.82
CA VAL A 86 -5.83 24.63 6.58
C VAL A 86 -6.51 23.60 5.67
N ALA A 87 -5.75 22.89 4.83
CA ALA A 87 -6.30 21.86 3.94
C ALA A 87 -6.97 20.73 4.75
N LYS A 88 -8.14 20.26 4.27
CA LYS A 88 -8.89 19.18 4.91
C LYS A 88 -9.36 18.15 3.89
N GLY A 89 -9.51 16.90 4.32
CA GLY A 89 -10.02 15.79 3.53
C GLY A 89 -11.01 14.94 4.30
N ASN A 90 -11.78 14.12 3.59
CA ASN A 90 -12.78 13.24 4.18
C ASN A 90 -12.28 11.79 4.12
N LEU A 91 -12.15 11.14 5.27
CA LEU A 91 -11.70 9.76 5.38
C LEU A 91 -12.84 8.84 5.81
N SER A 92 -12.83 7.61 5.31
CA SER A 92 -13.57 6.49 5.87
C SER A 92 -12.77 5.83 6.98
N GLU A 93 -11.49 5.50 6.72
CA GLU A 93 -10.64 4.77 7.65
C GLU A 93 -9.16 5.17 7.57
N LEU A 94 -8.43 4.99 8.68
CA LEU A 94 -6.97 5.00 8.74
C LEU A 94 -6.49 3.84 9.61
N TYR A 95 -5.53 3.04 9.13
CA TYR A 95 -4.98 1.90 9.89
C TYR A 95 -3.67 1.37 9.29
N LEU A 96 -2.83 0.70 10.09
CA LEU A 96 -1.73 -0.13 9.59
C LEU A 96 -2.24 -1.54 9.22
N SER A 97 -1.83 -2.07 8.07
CA SER A 97 -2.00 -3.49 7.69
C SER A 97 -0.95 -3.89 6.65
N LEU A 98 -1.08 -5.06 6.03
CA LEU A 98 -0.31 -5.43 4.84
C LEU A 98 -1.09 -5.10 3.57
N GLN A 99 -0.41 -4.60 2.55
CA GLN A 99 -0.96 -4.59 1.19
C GLN A 99 -1.27 -6.02 0.76
N GLY A 100 -2.49 -6.26 0.28
CA GLY A 100 -2.99 -7.57 -0.09
C GLY A 100 -3.29 -7.72 -1.58
N GLU A 101 -3.00 -6.70 -2.40
CA GLU A 101 -3.29 -6.67 -3.84
C GLU A 101 -2.08 -6.16 -4.67
N GLY A 102 -2.14 -6.39 -5.98
CA GLY A 102 -1.22 -5.80 -6.96
C GLY A 102 0.23 -6.30 -6.90
N LEU A 103 1.19 -5.43 -7.22
CA LEU A 103 2.63 -5.74 -7.17
C LEU A 103 3.22 -5.69 -5.76
N TRP A 104 2.57 -4.96 -4.85
CA TRP A 104 3.10 -4.64 -3.51
C TRP A 104 2.56 -5.56 -2.40
N VAL A 105 1.97 -6.71 -2.76
CA VAL A 105 1.47 -7.73 -1.83
C VAL A 105 2.52 -8.08 -0.77
N GLY A 106 2.09 -8.07 0.50
CA GLY A 106 2.91 -8.42 1.66
C GLY A 106 3.69 -7.25 2.27
N ILE A 107 3.75 -6.09 1.61
CA ILE A 107 4.42 -4.90 2.16
C ILE A 107 3.52 -4.28 3.25
N PRO A 108 4.02 -4.02 4.48
CA PRO A 108 3.27 -3.28 5.49
C PRO A 108 3.03 -1.84 5.04
N MET A 109 1.81 -1.32 5.17
CA MET A 109 1.44 0.04 4.77
C MET A 109 0.43 0.63 5.73
N VAL A 110 0.53 1.95 5.98
CA VAL A 110 -0.60 2.70 6.54
C VAL A 110 -1.59 2.98 5.43
N PHE A 111 -2.80 2.46 5.56
CA PHE A 111 -3.92 2.73 4.66
C PHE A 111 -4.57 4.05 5.06
N VAL A 112 -4.65 4.98 4.12
CA VAL A 112 -5.47 6.20 4.22
C VAL A 112 -6.63 6.02 3.24
N ARG A 113 -7.76 5.57 3.77
CA ARG A 113 -8.97 5.26 3.00
C ARG A 113 -9.87 6.50 2.96
N THR A 114 -9.91 7.20 1.82
CA THR A 114 -10.84 8.31 1.62
C THR A 114 -12.28 7.83 1.51
N THR A 115 -13.24 8.75 1.62
CA THR A 115 -14.69 8.46 1.50
C THR A 115 -15.29 9.12 0.26
N GLY A 116 -16.28 8.47 -0.34
CA GLY A 116 -16.98 8.89 -1.55
C GLY A 116 -16.37 8.29 -2.83
N CYS A 117 -17.19 7.61 -3.63
CA CYS A 117 -16.84 7.15 -4.97
C CYS A 117 -17.90 7.61 -5.98
N HIS A 118 -17.50 7.84 -7.23
CA HIS A 118 -18.44 8.14 -8.31
C HIS A 118 -18.99 6.88 -9.01
N ARG A 119 -18.37 5.72 -8.77
CA ARG A 119 -18.80 4.40 -9.27
C ARG A 119 -19.61 3.59 -8.25
N ARG A 120 -20.37 2.62 -8.73
CA ARG A 120 -21.24 1.70 -7.97
C ARG A 120 -21.04 0.24 -8.39
N CYS A 121 -19.80 -0.12 -8.74
CA CYS A 121 -19.41 -1.43 -9.28
C CYS A 121 -20.07 -2.61 -8.57
N LYS A 122 -20.63 -3.55 -9.33
CA LYS A 122 -21.43 -4.69 -8.85
C LYS A 122 -20.68 -5.68 -7.93
N TYR A 123 -19.36 -5.55 -7.80
CA TYR A 123 -18.49 -6.35 -6.93
C TYR A 123 -17.78 -5.55 -5.82
N CYS A 124 -18.09 -4.27 -5.59
CA CYS A 124 -17.34 -3.45 -4.63
C CYS A 124 -17.40 -4.03 -3.20
N ASP A 125 -16.24 -4.41 -2.64
CA ASP A 125 -16.13 -4.99 -1.31
C ASP A 125 -16.00 -3.94 -0.17
N THR A 126 -15.99 -2.66 -0.53
CA THR A 126 -15.78 -1.50 0.35
C THR A 126 -17.00 -0.56 0.28
N GLU A 127 -18.22 -1.11 0.34
CA GLU A 127 -19.47 -0.36 0.12
C GLU A 127 -19.63 0.87 1.04
N TYR A 128 -19.18 0.77 2.29
CA TYR A 128 -19.25 1.84 3.27
C TYR A 128 -18.52 3.12 2.83
N ALA A 129 -17.49 3.01 1.97
CA ALA A 129 -16.73 4.14 1.46
C ALA A 129 -17.28 4.72 0.14
N LEU A 130 -18.35 4.16 -0.45
CA LEU A 130 -18.91 4.65 -1.72
C LEU A 130 -19.68 5.97 -1.59
N VAL A 131 -20.18 6.28 -0.40
CA VAL A 131 -20.90 7.52 -0.06
C VAL A 131 -20.07 8.33 0.92
N ALA A 132 -20.24 9.66 0.92
CA ALA A 132 -19.50 10.53 1.83
C ALA A 132 -19.89 10.28 3.30
N GLU A 133 -18.96 9.73 4.08
CA GLU A 133 -19.15 9.49 5.50
C GLU A 133 -18.94 10.76 6.33
N ARG A 134 -19.80 10.98 7.32
CA ARG A 134 -19.63 12.09 8.29
C ARG A 134 -18.51 11.85 9.30
N LYS A 135 -18.10 10.59 9.49
CA LYS A 135 -17.12 10.18 10.49
C LYS A 135 -16.08 9.24 9.89
N ALA A 136 -14.83 9.40 10.31
CA ALA A 136 -13.74 8.49 10.03
C ALA A 136 -13.46 7.58 11.24
N ARG A 137 -13.05 6.34 10.99
CA ARG A 137 -12.63 5.35 11.99
C ARG A 137 -11.11 5.18 11.92
N LEU A 138 -10.41 5.40 13.03
CA LEU A 138 -8.94 5.42 13.03
C LEU A 138 -8.42 4.37 14.01
N TRP A 139 -7.61 3.45 13.49
CA TRP A 139 -6.72 2.61 14.29
C TRP A 139 -5.33 3.23 14.21
N LEU A 140 -4.80 3.66 15.34
CA LEU A 140 -3.52 4.35 15.44
C LEU A 140 -2.33 3.38 15.56
N ARG A 141 -2.56 2.10 15.23
CA ARG A 141 -1.61 1.02 14.95
C ARG A 141 -2.28 0.05 13.96
N TRP A 142 -2.08 -1.26 14.11
CA TRP A 142 -2.71 -2.30 13.28
C TRP A 142 -4.23 -2.40 13.51
N ARG A 143 -4.98 -2.72 12.45
CA ARG A 143 -6.45 -2.85 12.50
C ARG A 143 -6.89 -4.11 13.26
N THR A 144 -7.28 -3.94 14.53
CA THR A 144 -7.86 -5.02 15.36
C THR A 144 -8.95 -4.45 16.27
N GLY A 145 -10.13 -5.06 16.27
CA GLY A 145 -11.25 -4.65 17.13
C GLY A 145 -11.80 -3.27 16.77
N ASP A 146 -12.39 -2.59 17.76
CA ASP A 146 -12.92 -1.24 17.63
C ASP A 146 -11.81 -0.21 17.32
N PRO A 147 -12.10 0.89 16.62
CA PRO A 147 -11.13 1.94 16.35
C PRO A 147 -10.75 2.73 17.60
N ASP A 148 -9.47 3.11 17.71
CA ASP A 148 -8.96 3.97 18.79
C ASP A 148 -9.66 5.34 18.82
N LEU A 149 -10.01 5.88 17.65
CA LEU A 149 -10.71 7.15 17.49
C LEU A 149 -11.83 7.06 16.45
N VAL A 150 -12.93 7.76 16.73
CA VAL A 150 -13.96 8.09 15.74
C VAL A 150 -14.12 9.60 15.70
N VAL A 151 -13.79 10.22 14.56
CA VAL A 151 -13.70 11.68 14.41
C VAL A 151 -14.60 12.18 13.29
N ASP A 152 -15.06 13.43 13.37
CA ASP A 152 -15.87 14.03 12.31
C ASP A 152 -15.04 14.46 11.10
N ASN A 153 -15.60 14.28 9.90
CA ASN A 153 -15.07 14.81 8.64
C ASN A 153 -15.55 16.26 8.41
N PRO A 154 -14.78 17.12 7.70
CA PRO A 154 -13.46 16.86 7.12
C PRO A 154 -12.30 17.11 8.10
N ILE A 155 -11.29 16.26 8.03
CA ILE A 155 -10.13 16.22 8.92
C ILE A 155 -8.99 17.13 8.40
N PRO A 156 -8.34 17.95 9.24
CA PRO A 156 -7.15 18.72 8.86
C PRO A 156 -5.97 17.85 8.43
N LEU A 157 -5.25 18.27 7.37
CA LEU A 157 -4.08 17.58 6.82
C LEU A 157 -3.02 17.27 7.88
N SER A 158 -2.68 18.25 8.73
CA SER A 158 -1.70 18.09 9.81
C SER A 158 -2.08 16.97 10.79
N GLN A 159 -3.37 16.78 11.03
CA GLN A 159 -3.89 15.73 11.90
C GLN A 159 -3.80 14.35 11.23
N VAL A 160 -4.07 14.26 9.93
CA VAL A 160 -3.85 13.02 9.16
C VAL A 160 -2.37 12.64 9.13
N VAL A 161 -1.46 13.60 8.91
CA VAL A 161 -0.01 13.35 8.98
C VAL A 161 0.37 12.80 10.35
N ALA A 162 -0.08 13.41 11.44
CA ALA A 162 0.22 12.93 12.79
C ALA A 162 -0.28 11.49 13.04
N TRP A 163 -1.49 11.16 12.60
CA TRP A 163 -2.06 9.81 12.73
C TRP A 163 -1.39 8.78 11.83
N VAL A 164 -0.97 9.15 10.61
CA VAL A 164 -0.18 8.27 9.75
C VAL A 164 1.17 7.94 10.41
N THR A 165 1.87 8.95 10.93
CA THR A 165 3.15 8.75 11.63
C THR A 165 2.99 7.86 12.88
N GLN A 166 1.91 8.06 13.63
CA GLN A 166 1.59 7.23 14.80
C GLN A 166 1.22 5.78 14.42
N ALA A 167 0.41 5.58 13.37
CA ALA A 167 0.01 4.26 12.91
C ALA A 167 1.16 3.48 12.27
N ALA A 168 2.10 4.17 11.61
CA ALA A 168 3.30 3.57 11.05
C ALA A 168 4.25 3.06 12.14
N ASP A 169 4.44 3.81 13.23
CA ASP A 169 5.20 3.44 14.44
C ASP A 169 6.60 2.84 14.15
N GLY A 170 7.26 3.32 13.09
CA GLY A 170 8.55 2.80 12.62
C GLY A 170 8.52 1.39 11.98
N LEU A 171 7.35 0.76 11.87
CA LEU A 171 7.14 -0.54 11.22
C LEU A 171 7.07 -0.46 9.69
N THR A 172 6.80 0.73 9.14
CA THR A 172 6.78 0.97 7.68
C THR A 172 7.10 2.40 7.31
N ASP A 173 7.73 2.58 6.14
CA ASP A 173 7.88 3.83 5.42
C ASP A 173 6.80 4.00 4.32
N TRP A 174 5.84 3.08 4.17
CA TRP A 174 4.80 3.13 3.15
C TRP A 174 3.44 3.59 3.65
N VAL A 175 2.81 4.45 2.84
CA VAL A 175 1.42 4.87 2.98
C VAL A 175 0.71 4.56 1.66
N THR A 176 -0.50 3.99 1.72
CA THR A 176 -1.35 3.78 0.55
C THR A 176 -2.60 4.64 0.61
N PHE A 177 -2.82 5.43 -0.45
CA PHE A 177 -4.00 6.24 -0.65
C PHE A 177 -5.02 5.43 -1.45
N THR A 178 -6.20 5.22 -0.88
CA THR A 178 -7.27 4.38 -1.43
C THR A 178 -8.63 4.91 -0.97
N GLY A 179 -9.70 4.14 -1.16
CA GLY A 179 -10.99 4.37 -0.50
C GLY A 179 -11.90 5.32 -1.24
N GLY A 180 -13.16 4.90 -1.39
CA GLY A 180 -14.06 5.52 -2.35
C GLY A 180 -13.40 5.50 -3.73
N GLU A 181 -13.29 6.65 -4.38
CA GLU A 181 -12.25 6.91 -5.38
C GLU A 181 -11.34 8.05 -4.86
N PRO A 182 -10.08 7.79 -4.47
CA PRO A 182 -9.23 8.81 -3.83
C PRO A 182 -8.97 10.04 -4.69
N LEU A 183 -8.92 9.91 -6.02
CA LEU A 183 -8.69 11.06 -6.91
C LEU A 183 -9.86 12.06 -6.95
N LEU A 184 -11.02 11.73 -6.38
CA LEU A 184 -12.06 12.73 -6.09
C LEU A 184 -11.61 13.79 -5.06
N GLN A 185 -10.55 13.51 -4.29
CA GLN A 185 -9.95 14.42 -3.31
C GLN A 185 -8.50 14.79 -3.67
N ALA A 186 -8.17 14.80 -4.97
CA ALA A 186 -6.81 14.96 -5.49
C ALA A 186 -6.04 16.19 -4.97
N ASP A 187 -6.66 17.36 -4.77
CA ASP A 187 -5.97 18.53 -4.22
C ASP A 187 -5.51 18.31 -2.78
N PHE A 188 -6.35 17.69 -1.95
CA PHE A 188 -6.00 17.30 -0.58
C PHE A 188 -4.92 16.22 -0.58
N LEU A 189 -5.04 15.19 -1.42
CA LEU A 189 -4.05 14.11 -1.49
C LEU A 189 -2.69 14.57 -2.02
N ALA A 190 -2.63 15.51 -2.97
CA ALA A 190 -1.37 16.08 -3.42
C ALA A 190 -0.63 16.80 -2.28
N MET A 191 -1.35 17.59 -1.48
CA MET A 191 -0.79 18.26 -0.31
C MET A 191 -0.39 17.27 0.81
N LEU A 192 -1.22 16.25 1.07
CA LEU A 192 -0.96 15.22 2.08
C LEU A 192 0.25 14.36 1.70
N ALA A 193 0.32 13.89 0.46
CA ALA A 193 1.47 13.15 -0.07
C ALA A 193 2.75 13.96 0.10
N LYS A 194 2.75 15.24 -0.32
CA LYS A 194 3.92 16.12 -0.14
C LYS A 194 4.38 16.18 1.33
N ALA A 195 3.46 16.42 2.27
CA ALA A 195 3.79 16.50 3.69
C ALA A 195 4.29 15.17 4.29
N LEU A 196 3.76 14.03 3.83
CA LEU A 196 4.23 12.70 4.24
C LEU A 196 5.62 12.38 3.65
N LYS A 197 5.88 12.77 2.39
CA LYS A 197 7.22 12.64 1.77
C LYS A 197 8.27 13.49 2.48
N GLU A 198 7.88 14.67 2.97
CA GLU A 198 8.75 15.52 3.82
C GLU A 198 9.12 14.84 5.17
N GLN A 199 8.38 13.80 5.59
CA GLN A 199 8.71 12.93 6.73
C GLN A 199 9.35 11.58 6.34
N GLY A 200 9.68 11.39 5.06
CA GLY A 200 10.35 10.18 4.56
C GLY A 200 9.42 9.06 4.08
N PHE A 201 8.09 9.25 4.08
CA PHE A 201 7.17 8.23 3.57
C PHE A 201 7.21 8.08 2.04
N ARG A 202 6.97 6.85 1.59
CA ARG A 202 6.68 6.44 0.21
C ARG A 202 5.17 6.29 0.03
N ILE A 203 4.64 6.80 -1.08
CA ILE A 203 3.19 6.82 -1.32
C ILE A 203 2.82 5.90 -2.49
N LEU A 204 1.96 4.92 -2.22
CA LEU A 204 1.19 4.17 -3.22
C LEU A 204 -0.18 4.82 -3.42
N LEU A 205 -0.65 4.93 -4.66
CA LEU A 205 -2.02 5.32 -5.01
C LEU A 205 -2.77 4.14 -5.63
N GLU A 206 -3.88 3.72 -5.02
CA GLU A 206 -4.83 2.73 -5.56
C GLU A 206 -6.08 3.46 -6.08
N THR A 207 -6.37 3.38 -7.39
CA THR A 207 -7.41 4.22 -8.04
C THR A 207 -8.07 3.51 -9.23
N GLU A 208 -9.29 3.92 -9.58
CA GLU A 208 -10.09 3.40 -10.70
C GLU A 208 -9.60 3.77 -12.12
N GLY A 209 -8.45 4.46 -12.23
CA GLY A 209 -7.73 4.60 -13.50
C GLY A 209 -8.40 5.46 -14.58
N GLY A 210 -9.49 6.19 -14.27
CA GLY A 210 -10.28 6.97 -15.23
C GLY A 210 -10.24 8.49 -15.04
N LEU A 211 -9.46 9.02 -14.09
CA LEU A 211 -9.43 10.45 -13.73
C LEU A 211 -8.06 11.14 -14.05
N PRO A 212 -7.69 11.33 -15.33
CA PRO A 212 -6.35 11.81 -15.72
C PRO A 212 -6.01 13.20 -15.17
N GLU A 213 -6.95 14.15 -15.19
CA GLU A 213 -6.68 15.51 -14.70
C GLU A 213 -6.55 15.59 -13.18
N ALA A 214 -7.19 14.67 -12.45
CA ALA A 214 -6.98 14.51 -11.02
C ALA A 214 -5.62 13.83 -10.74
N LEU A 215 -5.25 12.82 -11.53
CA LEU A 215 -3.93 12.17 -11.46
C LEU A 215 -2.80 13.19 -11.64
N ARG A 216 -2.87 14.12 -12.60
CA ARG A 216 -1.84 15.15 -12.82
C ARG A 216 -1.46 15.93 -11.55
N LYS A 217 -2.42 16.17 -10.66
CA LYS A 217 -2.20 16.90 -9.39
C LYS A 217 -1.39 16.08 -8.39
N VAL A 218 -1.66 14.78 -8.32
CA VAL A 218 -1.09 13.85 -7.32
C VAL A 218 0.20 13.18 -7.81
N LEU A 219 0.32 12.93 -9.13
CA LEU A 219 1.42 12.22 -9.78
C LEU A 219 2.85 12.70 -9.41
N PRO A 220 3.13 14.01 -9.22
CA PRO A 220 4.45 14.44 -8.77
C PRO A 220 4.83 13.90 -7.39
N PHE A 221 3.84 13.68 -6.52
CA PHE A 221 3.99 13.40 -5.09
C PHE A 221 3.75 11.92 -4.71
N VAL A 222 3.51 11.03 -5.67
CA VAL A 222 3.43 9.58 -5.43
C VAL A 222 4.70 8.87 -5.90
N ASP A 223 4.98 7.70 -5.34
CA ASP A 223 6.11 6.84 -5.71
C ASP A 223 5.65 5.66 -6.57
N ALA A 224 4.45 5.15 -6.27
CA ALA A 224 3.83 4.00 -6.92
C ALA A 224 2.35 4.25 -7.26
N ILE A 225 1.84 3.63 -8.34
CA ILE A 225 0.42 3.67 -8.71
C ILE A 225 -0.10 2.28 -9.10
N ALA A 226 -1.18 1.84 -8.44
CA ALA A 226 -2.03 0.74 -8.87
C ALA A 226 -3.31 1.32 -9.52
N ALA A 227 -3.49 1.08 -10.81
CA ALA A 227 -4.62 1.59 -11.59
C ALA A 227 -5.54 0.46 -12.05
N ASP A 228 -6.75 0.41 -11.51
CA ASP A 228 -7.77 -0.56 -11.89
C ASP A 228 -8.48 -0.12 -13.19
N ILE A 229 -8.40 -0.90 -14.26
CA ILE A 229 -9.21 -0.69 -15.47
C ILE A 229 -10.60 -1.28 -15.22
N LYS A 230 -11.55 -0.40 -14.91
CA LYS A 230 -12.94 -0.74 -14.54
C LYS A 230 -13.80 -1.09 -15.77
N LEU A 231 -13.64 -2.31 -16.29
CA LEU A 231 -14.40 -2.80 -17.47
C LEU A 231 -15.93 -2.77 -17.25
N PRO A 232 -16.74 -2.46 -18.29
CA PRO A 232 -18.19 -2.41 -18.15
C PRO A 232 -18.85 -3.73 -17.77
N SER A 233 -18.48 -4.84 -18.42
CA SER A 233 -18.96 -6.19 -18.09
C SER A 233 -18.74 -6.56 -16.62
N THR A 234 -17.58 -6.21 -16.06
CA THR A 234 -17.22 -6.53 -14.67
C THR A 234 -17.89 -5.59 -13.68
N THR A 235 -18.04 -4.30 -14.00
CA THR A 235 -18.59 -3.31 -13.05
C THR A 235 -20.10 -3.14 -13.12
N GLY A 236 -20.72 -3.38 -14.28
CA GLY A 236 -22.11 -2.99 -14.57
C GLY A 236 -22.28 -1.50 -14.90
N GLU A 237 -21.19 -0.78 -15.16
CA GLU A 237 -21.17 0.68 -15.41
C GLU A 237 -20.35 1.02 -16.66
N PRO A 238 -20.66 2.11 -17.38
CA PRO A 238 -19.87 2.50 -18.55
C PRO A 238 -18.42 2.88 -18.19
N LEU A 239 -17.51 2.59 -19.11
CA LEU A 239 -16.10 2.97 -19.06
C LEU A 239 -15.82 4.08 -20.09
N ASN A 240 -15.20 5.17 -19.65
CA ASN A 240 -14.66 6.18 -20.56
C ASN A 240 -13.27 5.72 -21.02
N TRP A 241 -13.23 5.01 -22.15
CA TRP A 241 -12.00 4.48 -22.75
C TRP A 241 -10.96 5.58 -23.02
N GLN A 242 -11.36 6.75 -23.53
CA GLN A 242 -10.43 7.84 -23.83
C GLN A 242 -9.78 8.43 -22.57
N ALA A 243 -10.55 8.59 -21.49
CA ALA A 243 -10.01 9.04 -20.20
C ALA A 243 -9.05 8.00 -19.59
N THR A 244 -9.39 6.72 -19.73
CA THR A 244 -8.56 5.59 -19.27
C THR A 244 -7.24 5.50 -20.04
N GLU A 245 -7.28 5.60 -21.38
CA GLU A 245 -6.09 5.67 -22.23
C GLU A 245 -5.20 6.86 -21.85
N THR A 246 -5.80 8.03 -21.65
CA THR A 246 -5.08 9.24 -21.21
C THR A 246 -4.42 9.03 -19.85
N PHE A 247 -5.13 8.40 -18.90
CA PHE A 247 -4.61 8.09 -17.57
C PHE A 247 -3.41 7.14 -17.63
N LEU A 248 -3.54 6.03 -18.36
CA LEU A 248 -2.47 5.03 -18.53
C LEU A 248 -1.27 5.60 -19.30
N SER A 249 -1.51 6.49 -20.26
CA SER A 249 -0.46 7.26 -20.95
C SER A 249 0.36 8.09 -19.97
N LEU A 250 -0.30 8.79 -19.03
CA LEU A 250 0.37 9.57 -17.98
C LEU A 250 1.22 8.66 -17.08
N LEU A 251 0.73 7.48 -16.70
CA LEU A 251 1.53 6.51 -15.94
C LEU A 251 2.77 6.07 -16.72
N ALA A 252 2.62 5.62 -17.96
CA ALA A 252 3.73 5.14 -18.80
C ALA A 252 4.80 6.22 -19.03
N GLN A 253 4.41 7.50 -19.12
CA GLN A 253 5.31 8.63 -19.30
C GLN A 253 5.96 9.12 -18.00
N SER A 254 5.33 8.87 -16.84
CA SER A 254 5.77 9.37 -15.53
C SER A 254 7.09 8.79 -15.02
N GLY A 255 7.41 7.56 -15.41
CA GLY A 255 8.56 6.81 -14.88
C GLY A 255 8.43 6.37 -13.41
N LYS A 256 7.23 6.47 -12.81
CA LYS A 256 6.91 5.92 -11.48
C LYS A 256 6.80 4.39 -11.55
N GLU A 257 6.92 3.71 -10.41
CA GLU A 257 6.52 2.31 -10.32
C GLU A 257 5.00 2.22 -10.55
N ALA A 258 4.52 1.31 -11.39
CA ALA A 258 3.09 1.22 -11.69
C ALA A 258 2.64 -0.21 -12.05
N CYS A 259 1.37 -0.52 -11.82
CA CYS A 259 0.68 -1.64 -12.46
C CYS A 259 -0.73 -1.26 -12.89
N ALA A 260 -1.18 -1.85 -14.00
CA ALA A 260 -2.59 -1.92 -14.34
C ALA A 260 -3.20 -3.15 -13.65
N LYS A 261 -4.45 -3.05 -13.19
CA LYS A 261 -5.19 -4.13 -12.54
C LYS A 261 -6.55 -4.29 -13.25
N ILE A 262 -7.02 -5.52 -13.44
CA ILE A 262 -8.37 -5.81 -13.94
C ILE A 262 -8.99 -6.83 -12.99
N VAL A 263 -10.13 -6.49 -12.39
CA VAL A 263 -10.92 -7.44 -11.61
C VAL A 263 -11.65 -8.38 -12.56
N ILE A 264 -11.44 -9.69 -12.40
CA ILE A 264 -12.01 -10.74 -13.24
C ILE A 264 -13.23 -11.31 -12.53
N THR A 265 -14.41 -11.07 -13.10
CA THR A 265 -15.67 -11.71 -12.71
C THR A 265 -15.95 -12.94 -13.59
N PRO A 266 -16.82 -13.88 -13.19
CA PRO A 266 -17.20 -15.02 -14.04
C PRO A 266 -17.85 -14.62 -15.37
N ASP A 267 -18.46 -13.44 -15.43
CA ASP A 267 -19.24 -12.88 -16.53
C ASP A 267 -18.52 -11.72 -17.28
N ILE A 268 -17.19 -11.66 -17.17
CA ILE A 268 -16.35 -10.70 -17.91
C ILE A 268 -16.50 -10.88 -19.43
N ASP A 269 -16.63 -9.76 -20.15
CA ASP A 269 -16.56 -9.74 -21.61
C ASP A 269 -15.09 -9.78 -22.07
N GLU A 270 -14.77 -10.79 -22.88
CA GLU A 270 -13.39 -11.03 -23.32
C GLU A 270 -12.94 -10.08 -24.44
N GLY A 271 -13.89 -9.47 -25.17
CA GLY A 271 -13.61 -8.41 -26.13
C GLY A 271 -13.21 -7.11 -25.42
N GLU A 272 -13.94 -6.72 -24.37
CA GLU A 272 -13.57 -5.60 -23.49
C GLU A 272 -12.19 -5.84 -22.84
N PHE A 273 -11.95 -7.06 -22.35
CA PHE A 273 -10.65 -7.44 -21.80
C PHE A 273 -9.52 -7.31 -22.83
N LEU A 274 -9.70 -7.87 -24.03
CA LEU A 274 -8.71 -7.78 -25.10
C LEU A 274 -8.47 -6.35 -25.58
N LEU A 275 -9.50 -5.49 -25.58
CA LEU A 275 -9.36 -4.07 -25.88
C LEU A 275 -8.45 -3.38 -24.84
N ALA A 276 -8.66 -3.64 -23.55
CA ALA A 276 -7.82 -3.11 -22.47
C ALA A 276 -6.37 -3.62 -22.53
N VAL A 277 -6.16 -4.90 -22.84
CA VAL A 277 -4.82 -5.49 -23.09
C VAL A 277 -4.13 -4.79 -24.27
N THR A 278 -4.85 -4.60 -25.37
CA THR A 278 -4.30 -4.00 -26.61
C THR A 278 -3.91 -2.54 -26.38
N MET A 279 -4.73 -1.78 -25.65
CA MET A 279 -4.42 -0.41 -25.21
C MET A 279 -3.12 -0.36 -24.39
N LEU A 280 -2.95 -1.22 -23.38
CA LEU A 280 -1.71 -1.31 -22.59
C LEU A 280 -0.48 -1.66 -23.45
N ALA A 281 -0.64 -2.57 -24.41
CA ALA A 281 0.45 -2.98 -25.30
C ALA A 281 0.90 -1.85 -26.24
N GLN A 282 -0.05 -1.06 -26.76
CA GLN A 282 0.23 0.10 -27.61
C GLN A 282 1.03 1.17 -26.84
N LEU A 283 0.62 1.53 -25.62
CA LEU A 283 1.34 2.48 -24.77
C LEU A 283 2.78 2.01 -24.49
N SER A 284 2.94 0.70 -24.28
CA SER A 284 4.25 0.08 -24.04
C SER A 284 5.19 0.21 -25.25
N SER A 285 4.67 0.09 -26.47
CA SER A 285 5.46 0.24 -27.70
C SER A 285 5.97 1.68 -27.90
N GLN A 286 5.24 2.68 -27.39
CA GLN A 286 5.53 4.11 -27.59
C GLN A 286 6.53 4.67 -26.57
N HIS A 287 6.73 4.01 -25.43
CA HIS A 287 7.47 4.56 -24.30
C HIS A 287 8.55 3.58 -23.79
N ARG A 288 9.82 3.79 -24.16
CA ARG A 288 10.96 2.95 -23.74
C ARG A 288 11.69 3.48 -22.49
N LYS A 289 10.95 3.69 -21.39
CA LYS A 289 11.51 4.08 -20.06
C LYS A 289 11.32 2.95 -19.04
N ALA A 290 12.04 3.03 -17.92
CA ALA A 290 12.36 1.92 -17.01
C ALA A 290 11.19 1.06 -16.45
N PHE A 291 9.95 1.55 -16.47
CA PHE A 291 8.74 0.83 -16.01
C PHE A 291 7.66 0.71 -17.08
N SER A 292 8.07 0.73 -18.35
CA SER A 292 7.23 0.42 -19.51
C SER A 292 7.82 -0.79 -20.23
N PRO A 293 7.05 -1.86 -20.51
CA PRO A 293 5.60 -2.02 -20.32
C PRO A 293 5.13 -1.98 -18.86
N ILE A 294 3.92 -1.44 -18.65
CA ILE A 294 3.23 -1.49 -17.36
C ILE A 294 2.76 -2.95 -17.12
N PRO A 295 3.15 -3.61 -16.00
CA PRO A 295 2.65 -4.93 -15.66
C PRO A 295 1.13 -4.96 -15.49
N LEU A 296 0.49 -6.04 -15.94
CA LEU A 296 -0.95 -6.27 -15.80
C LEU A 296 -1.25 -7.33 -14.73
N ILE A 297 -2.05 -6.95 -13.75
CA ILE A 297 -2.56 -7.81 -12.69
C ILE A 297 -4.00 -8.22 -13.02
N LEU A 298 -4.21 -9.52 -13.20
CA LEU A 298 -5.53 -10.13 -13.27
C LEU A 298 -5.95 -10.50 -11.85
N GLN A 299 -6.91 -9.78 -11.28
CA GLN A 299 -7.37 -10.02 -9.92
C GLN A 299 -8.69 -10.81 -9.93
N PRO A 300 -8.72 -12.10 -9.55
CA PRO A 300 -9.97 -12.81 -9.34
C PRO A 300 -10.84 -12.04 -8.34
N VAL A 301 -12.12 -11.83 -8.67
CA VAL A 301 -13.05 -11.22 -7.73
C VAL A 301 -13.21 -12.12 -6.48
N THR A 302 -13.08 -11.54 -5.29
CA THR A 302 -13.62 -12.17 -4.08
C THR A 302 -15.13 -11.89 -4.04
N PRO A 303 -16.00 -12.89 -3.81
CA PRO A 303 -17.43 -12.68 -3.76
C PRO A 303 -17.87 -11.49 -2.89
N ALA A 304 -18.60 -10.57 -3.50
CA ALA A 304 -19.07 -9.33 -2.89
C ALA A 304 -20.27 -8.76 -3.66
N ARG A 305 -21.21 -8.14 -2.93
CA ARG A 305 -22.44 -7.52 -3.46
C ARG A 305 -23.24 -8.46 -4.36
N PHE A 306 -23.23 -8.23 -5.67
CA PHE A 306 -24.02 -8.97 -6.66
C PHE A 306 -23.21 -10.02 -7.42
N VAL A 307 -21.89 -10.12 -7.16
CA VAL A 307 -21.03 -11.16 -7.72
C VAL A 307 -20.74 -12.18 -6.62
N THR A 308 -21.45 -13.29 -6.66
CA THR A 308 -21.45 -14.30 -5.57
C THR A 308 -20.39 -15.39 -5.73
N GLU A 309 -19.80 -15.53 -6.92
CA GLU A 309 -18.85 -16.60 -7.24
C GLU A 309 -17.54 -16.04 -7.83
N PRO A 310 -16.38 -16.64 -7.52
CA PRO A 310 -15.11 -16.31 -8.17
C PRO A 310 -15.04 -16.87 -9.60
N PRO A 311 -14.19 -16.31 -10.49
CA PRO A 311 -13.97 -16.87 -11.82
C PRO A 311 -13.31 -18.25 -11.76
N SER A 312 -13.61 -19.11 -12.73
CA SER A 312 -12.98 -20.42 -12.83
C SER A 312 -11.50 -20.32 -13.20
N LEU A 313 -10.70 -21.32 -12.77
CA LEU A 313 -9.29 -21.42 -13.17
C LEU A 313 -9.11 -21.47 -14.69
N ALA A 314 -10.04 -22.12 -15.40
CA ALA A 314 -10.03 -22.19 -16.86
C ALA A 314 -10.24 -20.81 -17.53
N LEU A 315 -11.11 -19.96 -16.97
CA LEU A 315 -11.27 -18.57 -17.41
C LEU A 315 -9.98 -17.78 -17.13
N LEU A 316 -9.46 -17.85 -15.90
CA LEU A 316 -8.25 -17.11 -15.50
C LEU A 316 -7.02 -17.46 -16.34
N LEU A 317 -6.74 -18.75 -16.59
CA LEU A 317 -5.60 -19.18 -17.40
C LEU A 317 -5.74 -18.79 -18.87
N ARG A 318 -6.96 -18.74 -19.39
CA ARG A 318 -7.26 -18.33 -20.78
C ARG A 318 -7.07 -16.82 -20.99
N LEU A 319 -7.55 -16.00 -20.05
CA LEU A 319 -7.29 -14.55 -20.05
C LEU A 319 -5.80 -14.23 -19.83
N LEU A 320 -5.12 -15.00 -18.99
CA LEU A 320 -3.67 -14.88 -18.80
C LEU A 320 -2.91 -15.19 -20.10
N ALA A 321 -3.29 -16.26 -20.81
CA ALA A 321 -2.65 -16.64 -22.07
C ALA A 321 -2.90 -15.59 -23.17
N SER A 322 -4.13 -15.07 -23.30
CA SER A 322 -4.44 -14.05 -24.30
C SER A 322 -3.75 -12.72 -24.01
N ALA A 323 -3.68 -12.29 -22.75
CA ALA A 323 -2.93 -11.09 -22.36
C ALA A 323 -1.41 -11.23 -22.60
N ARG A 324 -0.83 -12.39 -22.28
CA ARG A 324 0.61 -12.67 -22.50
C ARG A 324 1.03 -12.73 -23.97
N SER A 325 0.09 -12.80 -24.91
CA SER A 325 0.40 -12.67 -26.33
C SER A 325 0.82 -11.24 -26.73
N GLN A 326 0.49 -10.23 -25.91
CA GLN A 326 0.77 -8.81 -26.16
C GLN A 326 1.60 -8.13 -25.06
N LEU A 327 1.52 -8.60 -23.80
CA LEU A 327 2.16 -8.00 -22.63
C LEU A 327 3.15 -9.00 -22.00
N PRO A 328 4.41 -8.60 -21.71
CA PRO A 328 5.42 -9.55 -21.23
C PRO A 328 5.32 -9.85 -19.72
N ASP A 329 4.70 -8.99 -18.92
CA ASP A 329 4.44 -9.24 -17.49
C ASP A 329 2.94 -9.17 -17.21
N VAL A 330 2.33 -10.34 -17.11
CA VAL A 330 0.94 -10.53 -16.71
C VAL A 330 0.89 -11.57 -15.61
N ARG A 331 0.19 -11.27 -14.51
CA ARG A 331 0.13 -12.11 -13.31
C ARG A 331 -1.31 -12.26 -12.85
N ILE A 332 -1.65 -13.42 -12.27
CA ILE A 332 -2.91 -13.59 -11.53
C ILE A 332 -2.57 -13.38 -10.05
N VAL A 333 -3.22 -12.40 -9.40
CA VAL A 333 -2.99 -12.07 -7.98
C VAL A 333 -4.34 -11.91 -7.28
N PRO A 334 -4.69 -12.76 -6.30
CA PRO A 334 -5.94 -12.62 -5.55
C PRO A 334 -5.81 -11.57 -4.42
N GLN A 335 -6.93 -11.21 -3.78
CA GLN A 335 -6.93 -10.36 -2.60
C GLN A 335 -6.39 -11.13 -1.36
N VAL A 336 -5.07 -11.24 -1.23
CA VAL A 336 -4.38 -12.05 -0.21
C VAL A 336 -4.87 -11.71 1.21
N HIS A 337 -5.12 -10.44 1.50
CA HIS A 337 -5.60 -9.97 2.80
C HIS A 337 -6.93 -10.62 3.26
N LYS A 338 -7.78 -11.08 2.32
CA LYS A 338 -9.02 -11.83 2.62
C LYS A 338 -8.74 -13.27 3.08
N PHE A 339 -7.68 -13.90 2.58
CA PHE A 339 -7.31 -15.29 2.92
C PHE A 339 -6.61 -15.39 4.28
N VAL A 340 -5.95 -14.33 4.73
CA VAL A 340 -5.20 -14.27 6.01
C VAL A 340 -5.88 -13.39 7.07
N ASN A 341 -7.14 -13.00 6.87
CA ASN A 341 -7.96 -12.23 7.82
C ASN A 341 -7.31 -10.91 8.29
N LEU A 342 -6.78 -10.11 7.35
CA LEU A 342 -6.19 -8.79 7.59
C LEU A 342 -7.10 -7.62 7.13
N ALA A 343 -8.39 -7.91 6.93
CA ALA A 343 -9.38 -7.13 6.19
C ALA A 343 -10.36 -6.35 7.08
#